data_AF-A0A5L8ZCH4-F1
#
_entry.id   AF-A0A5L8ZCH4-F1
#
_cell.length_a   1.000
_cell.length_b   1.000
_cell.length_c   1.000
_cell.angle_alpha   90.00
_cell.angle_beta   90.00
_cell.angle_gamma   90.00
#
_symmetry.space_group_name_H-M   'P 1'
#
loop_
_entity.id
_entity.type
_entity.pdbx_description
1 polymer ?
#
loop_
_entity_poly.entity_id
_entity_poly.type
_entity_poly.pdbx_seq_one_letter_code
_entity_poly.pdbx_strand_id
1 'polypeptide(L)'
;SKIIYLLLISFQNKTSFQITKNDFYKYLDLSSSYERKDNFETRIIKPAFQEIETKSCFKNISYKEIKNEKEIHFIFYFQNALKKEREK
;
A
#
# COMPACT_ATOMS: atom_id res chain seq x y z
N SER A 1 -3.78 1.70 9.23
CA SER A 1 -2.67 2.47 8.61
C SER A 1 -1.28 1.97 8.99
N LYS A 2 -0.98 1.63 10.26
CA LYS A 2 0.36 1.23 10.74
C LYS A 2 1.07 0.17 9.87
N ILE A 3 0.39 -0.91 9.48
CA ILE A 3 0.98 -1.99 8.67
C ILE A 3 1.37 -1.50 7.26
N ILE A 4 0.47 -0.75 6.61
CA ILE A 4 0.75 -0.16 5.29
C ILE A 4 1.94 0.80 5.37
N TYR A 5 2.03 1.60 6.43
CA TYR A 5 3.18 2.48 6.66
C TYR A 5 4.50 1.69 6.82
N LEU A 6 4.50 0.60 7.58
CA LEU A 6 5.67 -0.27 7.74
C LEU A 6 6.11 -0.92 6.42
N LEU A 7 5.16 -1.31 5.58
CA LEU A 7 5.45 -1.81 4.23
C LEU A 7 6.13 -0.72 3.38
N LEU A 8 5.61 0.52 3.39
CA LEU A 8 6.22 1.64 2.67
C LEU A 8 7.64 1.96 3.17
N ILE A 9 7.89 1.91 4.48
CA ILE A 9 9.24 2.06 5.05
C ILE A 9 10.18 0.97 4.53
N SER A 10 9.73 -0.28 4.48
CA SER A 10 10.55 -1.42 4.03
C SER A 10 11.02 -1.25 2.58
N PHE A 11 10.24 -0.52 1.78
CA PHE A 11 10.56 -0.20 0.39
C PHE A 11 10.87 1.29 0.16
N GLN A 12 11.22 2.05 1.20
CA GLN A 12 11.39 3.52 1.11
C GLN A 12 12.41 4.01 0.08
N ASN A 13 13.30 3.11 -0.35
CA ASN A 13 14.31 3.38 -1.37
C ASN A 13 13.81 3.19 -2.80
N LYS A 14 12.63 2.59 -2.98
CA LYS A 14 11.95 2.33 -4.26
C LYS A 14 10.79 3.31 -4.43
N THR A 15 10.26 3.36 -5.66
CA THR A 15 9.03 4.10 -5.98
C THR A 15 7.79 3.20 -6.05
N SER A 16 8.01 1.88 -6.03
CA SER A 16 6.95 0.88 -6.01
C SER A 16 7.41 -0.44 -5.40
N PHE A 17 6.44 -1.25 -4.97
CA PHE A 17 6.64 -2.67 -4.64
C PHE A 17 5.40 -3.48 -5.02
N GLN A 18 5.61 -4.78 -5.21
CA GLN A 18 4.55 -5.75 -5.50
C GLN A 18 4.38 -6.71 -4.32
N ILE A 19 3.14 -7.05 -4.01
CA ILE A 19 2.79 -8.05 -2.99
C ILE A 19 1.58 -8.86 -3.46
N THR A 20 1.50 -10.15 -3.12
CA THR A 20 0.30 -10.94 -3.41
C THR A 20 -0.87 -10.44 -2.55
N LYS A 21 -2.10 -10.55 -3.06
CA LYS A 21 -3.32 -10.21 -2.30
C LYS A 21 -3.41 -11.02 -1.00
N ASN A 22 -3.06 -12.30 -1.07
CA ASN A 22 -3.10 -13.20 0.08
C ASN A 22 -2.11 -12.77 1.16
N ASP A 23 -0.86 -12.47 0.81
CA ASP A 23 0.13 -12.03 1.80
C ASP A 23 -0.22 -10.66 2.36
N PHE A 24 -0.72 -9.75 1.51
CA PHE A 24 -1.18 -8.45 1.98
C PHE A 24 -2.32 -8.57 3.00
N TYR A 25 -3.28 -9.47 2.78
CA TYR A 25 -4.39 -9.70 3.71
C TYR A 25 -3.91 -10.36 5.01
N LYS A 26 -2.95 -11.29 4.93
CA LYS A 26 -2.29 -11.87 6.11
C LYS A 26 -1.60 -10.79 6.95
N TYR A 27 -0.86 -9.86 6.33
CA TYR A 27 -0.21 -8.77 7.05
C TYR A 27 -1.20 -7.85 7.76
N LEU A 28 -2.41 -7.69 7.19
CA LEU A 28 -3.45 -6.85 7.77
C LEU A 28 -4.26 -7.55 8.87
N ASP A 29 -3.99 -8.83 9.16
CA ASP A 29 -4.78 -9.68 10.06
C ASP A 29 -6.29 -9.62 9.76
N LEU A 30 -6.64 -9.46 8.49
CA LEU A 30 -8.03 -9.39 8.07
C LEU A 30 -8.56 -10.81 7.93
N SER A 31 -9.48 -11.19 8.81
CA SER A 31 -10.29 -12.39 8.61
C SER A 31 -11.03 -12.31 7.26
N SER A 32 -11.39 -13.47 6.70
CA SER A 32 -12.10 -13.61 5.41
C SER A 32 -13.38 -12.76 5.25
N SER A 33 -13.87 -12.14 6.32
CA SER A 33 -15.03 -11.24 6.33
C SER A 33 -14.91 -9.96 5.46
N TYR A 34 -13.71 -9.61 4.98
CA TYR A 34 -13.49 -8.46 4.07
C TYR A 34 -13.61 -8.80 2.57
N GLU A 35 -14.25 -9.92 2.23
CA GLU A 35 -14.36 -10.46 0.86
C GLU A 35 -15.00 -9.55 -0.19
N ARG A 36 -15.75 -8.50 0.20
CA ARG A 36 -16.26 -7.52 -0.77
C ARG A 36 -15.21 -6.45 -1.08
N LYS A 37 -14.62 -6.54 -2.28
CA LYS A 37 -13.60 -5.62 -2.84
C LYS A 37 -13.92 -4.13 -2.62
N ASP A 38 -15.18 -3.73 -2.79
CA ASP A 38 -15.61 -2.33 -2.62
C ASP A 38 -15.46 -1.82 -1.19
N ASN A 39 -15.70 -2.67 -0.18
CA ASN A 39 -15.50 -2.32 1.23
C ASN A 39 -14.02 -2.24 1.58
N PHE A 40 -13.19 -3.08 0.98
CA PHE A 40 -11.76 -3.10 1.24
C PHE A 40 -11.08 -1.80 0.82
N GLU A 41 -11.32 -1.37 -0.43
CA GLU A 41 -10.69 -0.15 -0.95
C GLU A 41 -11.19 1.10 -0.21
N THR A 42 -12.49 1.21 -0.01
CA THR A 42 -13.11 2.41 0.59
C THR A 42 -12.91 2.51 2.10
N ARG A 43 -12.89 1.39 2.84
CA ARG A 43 -12.82 1.41 4.31
C ARG A 43 -11.42 1.20 4.86
N ILE A 44 -10.52 0.58 4.09
CA ILE A 44 -9.17 0.24 4.58
C ILE A 44 -8.11 1.03 3.81
N ILE A 45 -8.07 0.88 2.49
CA ILE A 45 -6.98 1.45 1.69
C ILE A 45 -7.03 2.97 1.66
N LYS A 46 -8.13 3.55 1.18
CA LYS A 46 -8.26 5.01 1.03
C LYS A 46 -8.03 5.77 2.34
N PRO A 47 -8.66 5.39 3.47
CA PRO A 47 -8.41 6.05 4.75
C PRO A 47 -6.97 5.90 5.21
N ALA A 48 -6.36 4.72 5.03
CA ALA A 48 -4.97 4.50 5.42
C ALA A 48 -4.00 5.34 4.57
N PHE A 49 -4.23 5.46 3.26
CA PHE A 49 -3.40 6.29 2.39
C PHE A 49 -3.51 7.76 2.77
N GLN A 50 -4.72 8.29 2.93
CA GLN A 50 -4.93 9.68 3.36
C GLN A 50 -4.26 9.98 4.69
N GLU A 51 -4.37 9.07 5.66
CA GLU A 51 -3.73 9.22 6.96
C GLU A 51 -2.20 9.25 6.81
N ILE A 52 -1.62 8.32 6.04
CA ILE A 52 -0.17 8.25 5.82
C ILE A 52 0.33 9.48 5.07
N GLU A 53 -0.36 9.93 4.03
CA GLU A 53 0.01 11.11 3.27
C GLU A 53 -0.05 12.38 4.11
N THR A 54 -0.98 12.46 5.06
CA THR A 54 -1.11 13.62 5.96
C THR A 54 -0.05 13.61 7.05
N LYS A 55 0.27 12.43 7.60
CA LYS A 55 1.11 12.29 8.80
C LYS A 55 2.57 11.89 8.53
N SER A 56 2.96 11.62 7.29
CA SER A 56 4.30 11.10 6.95
C SER A 56 4.94 11.75 5.73
N CYS A 57 6.19 11.36 5.46
CA CYS A 57 6.95 11.77 4.29
C CYS A 57 6.51 11.10 2.98
N PHE A 58 5.67 10.07 3.04
CA PHE A 58 5.19 9.39 1.84
C PHE A 58 4.06 10.21 1.19
N LYS A 59 4.14 10.37 -0.13
CA LYS A 59 3.20 11.15 -0.94
C LYS A 59 2.84 10.40 -2.22
N ASN A 60 1.72 10.77 -2.83
CA ASN A 60 1.22 10.21 -4.08
C ASN A 60 1.05 8.69 -3.98
N ILE A 61 0.52 8.22 -2.85
CA ILE A 61 0.33 6.81 -2.56
C ILE A 61 -0.87 6.31 -3.36
N SER A 62 -0.64 5.30 -4.18
CA SER A 62 -1.69 4.63 -4.94
C SER A 62 -1.37 3.15 -5.08
N TYR A 63 -2.34 2.36 -5.51
CA TYR A 63 -2.08 0.97 -5.86
C TYR A 63 -2.88 0.55 -7.10
N LYS A 64 -2.41 -0.51 -7.76
CA LYS A 64 -3.12 -1.19 -8.83
C LYS A 64 -3.20 -2.68 -8.52
N GLU A 65 -4.32 -3.29 -8.88
CA GLU A 65 -4.49 -4.73 -8.86
C GLU A 65 -4.14 -5.30 -10.25
N ILE A 66 -3.26 -6.29 -10.29
CA ILE A 66 -2.98 -7.07 -11.50
C ILE A 66 -3.32 -8.53 -11.24
N LYS A 67 -3.89 -9.20 -12.25
CA LYS A 67 -4.10 -10.64 -12.22
C LYS A 67 -3.02 -11.30 -13.05
N ASN A 68 -2.21 -12.13 -12.41
CA ASN A 68 -1.20 -12.93 -13.09
C ASN A 68 -1.60 -14.40 -12.97
N GLU A 69 -2.02 -14.99 -14.07
CA GLU A 69 -2.58 -16.35 -14.11
C GLU A 69 -3.70 -16.58 -13.07
N LYS A 70 -3.36 -17.26 -11.97
CA LYS A 70 -4.26 -17.62 -10.85
C LYS A 70 -4.07 -16.75 -9.60
N GLU A 71 -3.08 -15.87 -9.58
CA GLU A 71 -2.79 -15.00 -8.44
C GLU A 71 -3.16 -13.54 -8.71
N ILE A 72 -3.63 -12.87 -7.65
CA ILE A 72 -3.89 -11.44 -7.67
C ILE A 72 -2.73 -10.76 -6.94
N HIS A 73 -2.09 -9.79 -7.58
CA HIS A 73 -1.07 -8.97 -6.95
C HIS A 73 -1.52 -7.51 -6.83
N PHE A 74 -1.07 -6.86 -5.77
CA PHE A 74 -1.15 -5.42 -5.59
C PHE A 74 0.22 -4.80 -5.86
N ILE A 75 0.25 -3.84 -6.77
CA ILE A 75 1.43 -3.00 -7.00
C ILE A 75 1.16 -1.65 -6.35
N PHE A 76 1.92 -1.31 -5.33
CA PHE A 76 1.85 -0.03 -4.64
C PHE A 76 2.85 0.94 -5.25
N TYR A 77 2.43 2.19 -5.46
CA TYR A 77 3.25 3.29 -5.93
C TYR A 77 3.26 4.40 -4.88
N PHE A 78 4.42 5.01 -4.66
CA PHE A 78 4.59 6.07 -3.67
C PHE A 78 5.86 6.88 -3.94
N GLN A 79 5.94 8.07 -3.36
CA GLN A 79 7.12 8.93 -3.34
C GLN A 79 7.54 9.18 -1.90
N ASN A 80 8.84 9.07 -1.62
CA ASN A 80 9.39 9.50 -0.35
C ASN A 80 9.92 10.94 -0.49
N ALA A 81 9.22 11.91 0.10
CA ALA A 81 9.57 13.32 -0.01
C ALA A 81 10.98 13.62 0.52
N LEU A 82 11.45 12.87 1.53
CA LEU A 82 12.80 13.04 2.09
C LEU A 82 13.92 12.62 1.13
N LYS A 83 13.60 11.78 0.13
CA LYS A 83 14.57 11.36 -0.89
C LYS A 83 14.72 12.38 -2.01
N LYS A 84 13.61 13.05 -2.38
CA LYS A 84 13.61 14.09 -3.43
C LYS A 84 14.53 15.27 -3.13
N GLU A 85 14.81 15.55 -1.85
CA GLU A 85 15.72 16.63 -1.44
C GLU A 85 17.20 16.25 -1.49
N ARG A 86 17.55 14.94 -1.55
CA ARG A 86 18.96 14.49 -1.60
C ARG A 86 19.54 14.37 -3.01
N GLU A 87 18.70 14.48 -4.04
CA GLU A 87 19.09 14.39 -5.45
C GLU A 87 19.19 15.77 -6.14
N LYS A 88 19.03 16.87 -5.38
CA LYS A 88 19.30 18.25 -5.79
C LYS A 88 20.57 18.77 -5.13
#